data_AF-A0A8T0EME7-F1
#
_entry.id   AF-A0A8T0EME7-F1
#
_cell.length_a   1.000
_cell.length_b   1.000
_cell.length_c   1.000
_cell.angle_alpha   90.00
_cell.angle_beta   90.00
_cell.angle_gamma   90.00
#
_symmetry.space_group_name_H-M   'P 1'
#
loop_
_entity.id
_entity.type
_entity.pdbx_description
1 polymer ?
#
loop_
_entity_poly.entity_id
_entity_poly.type
_entity_poly.pdbx_seq_one_letter_code
_entity_poly.pdbx_strand_id
1 'polypeptide(L)'
;MLEVKIEERTKELENHRESIDNQNKNFYEMKKKKDALQSERNELWRQENAMQQNLAMLKEELSKKDQALRSMTGKATLNGRDSVKKVLQTFREKGGSSEQIANSYYGMLIENFDCDKTIYTAVEVTSGNKLFYHIVENDKIGTKILQEMNRQQLPGEVTFMPLNRLMYKEVQYPNTNDAIPMISKLNYEPKHERAMKYIFGKTLICRSLEVATQIARTSNLDCITLEG
;
A
#
# COMPACT_ATOMS: atom_id res chain seq x y z
N MET A 1 33.24 -71.52 -46.53
CA MET A 1 32.18 -71.57 -45.49
C MET A 1 32.65 -71.02 -44.14
N LEU A 2 33.85 -71.36 -43.67
CA LEU A 2 34.43 -70.78 -42.44
C LEU A 2 34.83 -69.30 -42.59
N GLU A 3 35.46 -68.91 -43.71
CA GLU A 3 35.91 -67.53 -43.95
C GLU A 3 34.75 -66.53 -43.94
N VAL A 4 33.64 -66.86 -44.61
CA VAL A 4 32.40 -66.05 -44.60
C VAL A 4 31.86 -65.84 -43.18
N LYS A 5 31.92 -66.88 -42.35
CA LYS A 5 31.45 -66.84 -40.95
C LYS A 5 32.38 -66.04 -40.03
N ILE A 6 33.68 -66.01 -40.34
CA ILE A 6 34.65 -65.17 -39.67
C ILE A 6 34.38 -63.71 -40.02
N GLU A 7 34.21 -63.41 -41.31
CA GLU A 7 33.96 -62.05 -41.80
C GLU A 7 32.64 -61.46 -41.30
N GLU A 8 31.55 -62.25 -41.24
CA GLU A 8 30.29 -61.84 -40.60
C GLU A 8 30.46 -61.50 -39.12
N ARG A 9 31.18 -62.34 -38.35
CA ARG A 9 31.43 -62.08 -36.92
C ARG A 9 32.35 -60.87 -36.71
N THR A 10 33.33 -60.65 -37.58
CA THR A 10 34.19 -59.46 -37.53
C THR A 10 33.35 -58.20 -37.76
N LYS A 11 32.41 -58.24 -38.71
CA LYS A 11 31.49 -57.13 -38.99
C LYS A 11 30.51 -56.86 -37.84
N GLU A 12 30.00 -57.91 -37.20
CA GLU A 12 29.20 -57.78 -35.98
C GLU A 12 29.99 -57.17 -34.81
N LEU A 13 31.24 -57.60 -34.60
CA LEU A 13 32.12 -57.05 -33.57
C LEU A 13 32.40 -55.56 -33.80
N GLU A 14 32.64 -55.15 -35.05
CA GLU A 14 32.83 -53.74 -35.42
C GLU A 14 31.57 -52.92 -35.12
N ASN A 15 30.39 -53.40 -35.52
CA ASN A 15 29.11 -52.75 -35.23
C ASN A 15 28.83 -52.62 -33.72
N HIS A 16 29.16 -53.65 -32.94
CA HIS A 16 29.01 -53.61 -31.48
C HIS A 16 29.97 -52.59 -30.87
N ARG A 17 31.20 -52.50 -31.39
CA ARG A 17 32.21 -51.54 -30.94
C ARG A 17 31.77 -50.10 -31.22
N GLU A 18 31.28 -49.81 -32.42
CA GLU A 18 30.71 -48.51 -32.78
C GLU A 18 29.50 -48.15 -31.91
N SER A 19 28.62 -49.12 -31.64
CA SER A 19 27.47 -48.93 -30.75
C SER A 19 27.91 -48.60 -29.32
N ILE A 20 28.93 -49.28 -28.79
CA ILE A 20 29.48 -49.02 -27.45
C ILE A 20 30.08 -47.62 -27.39
N ASP A 21 30.85 -47.21 -28.39
CA ASP A 21 31.45 -45.87 -28.45
C ASP A 21 30.38 -44.78 -28.52
N ASN A 22 29.33 -44.98 -29.32
CA ASN A 22 28.21 -44.02 -29.40
C ASN A 22 27.43 -43.95 -28.08
N GLN A 23 27.18 -45.09 -27.43
CA GLN A 23 26.54 -45.13 -26.11
C GLN A 23 27.40 -44.45 -25.04
N ASN A 24 28.71 -44.65 -25.06
CA ASN A 24 29.65 -43.97 -24.16
C ASN A 24 29.61 -42.46 -24.37
N LYS A 25 29.64 -41.99 -25.63
CA LYS A 25 29.54 -40.56 -25.95
C LYS A 25 28.23 -39.97 -25.42
N ASN A 26 27.10 -40.62 -25.68
CA ASN A 26 25.79 -40.19 -25.18
C ASN A 26 25.74 -40.18 -23.64
N PHE A 27 26.36 -41.17 -22.99
CA PHE A 27 26.47 -41.22 -21.53
C PHE A 27 27.24 -40.02 -20.99
N TYR A 28 28.38 -39.66 -21.59
CA TYR A 28 29.17 -38.50 -21.17
C TYR A 28 28.42 -37.17 -21.40
N GLU A 29 27.71 -37.03 -22.52
CA GLU A 29 26.88 -35.85 -22.78
C GLU A 29 25.73 -35.71 -21.78
N MET A 30 25.02 -36.80 -21.49
CA MET A 30 23.97 -36.82 -20.48
C MET A 30 24.52 -36.53 -19.07
N LYS A 31 25.69 -37.08 -18.73
CA LYS A 31 26.35 -36.80 -17.46
C LYS A 31 26.71 -35.32 -17.33
N LYS A 32 27.30 -34.72 -18.36
CA LYS A 32 27.61 -33.29 -18.39
C LYS A 32 26.36 -32.42 -18.25
N LYS A 33 25.27 -32.78 -18.95
CA LYS A 33 23.97 -32.09 -18.84
C LYS A 33 23.38 -32.20 -17.44
N LYS A 34 23.45 -33.38 -16.81
CA LYS A 34 23.03 -33.60 -15.42
C LYS A 34 23.81 -32.71 -14.46
N ASP A 35 25.13 -32.65 -14.59
CA ASP A 35 25.99 -31.86 -13.70
C ASP A 35 25.74 -30.34 -13.86
N ALA A 36 25.48 -29.89 -15.09
CA ALA A 36 25.07 -28.51 -15.37
C ALA A 36 23.72 -28.17 -14.73
N LEU A 37 22.69 -29.00 -14.93
CA LEU A 37 21.37 -28.81 -14.32
C LEU A 37 21.41 -28.89 -12.80
N GLN A 38 22.27 -29.75 -12.23
CA GLN A 38 22.49 -29.83 -10.79
C GLN A 38 23.08 -28.53 -10.24
N SER A 39 24.03 -27.93 -10.95
CA SER A 39 24.64 -26.65 -10.57
C SER A 39 23.63 -25.51 -10.67
N GLU A 40 22.82 -25.48 -11.73
CA GLU A 40 21.74 -24.50 -11.91
C GLU A 40 20.68 -24.62 -10.80
N ARG A 41 20.23 -25.84 -10.48
CA ARG A 41 19.28 -26.06 -9.39
C ARG A 41 19.84 -25.57 -8.05
N ASN A 42 21.11 -25.83 -7.76
CA ASN A 42 21.75 -25.37 -6.53
C ASN A 42 21.83 -23.83 -6.47
N GLU A 43 22.04 -23.17 -7.62
CA GLU A 43 22.04 -21.71 -7.70
C GLU A 43 20.65 -21.13 -7.48
N LEU A 44 19.64 -21.65 -8.16
CA LEU A 44 18.23 -21.25 -7.97
C LEU A 44 17.79 -21.45 -6.51
N TRP A 45 18.18 -22.56 -5.89
CA TRP A 45 17.87 -22.82 -4.48
C TRP A 45 18.51 -21.79 -3.54
N ARG A 46 19.75 -21.36 -3.81
CA ARG A 46 20.39 -20.29 -3.04
C ARG A 46 19.66 -18.96 -3.20
N GLN A 47 19.25 -18.62 -4.42
CA GLN A 47 18.48 -17.40 -4.70
C GLN A 47 17.11 -17.43 -4.02
N GLU A 48 16.40 -18.56 -4.09
CA GLU A 48 15.11 -18.75 -3.42
C GLU A 48 15.26 -18.55 -1.90
N ASN A 49 16.25 -19.18 -1.28
CA ASN A 49 16.51 -19.01 0.15
C ASN A 49 16.83 -17.56 0.52
N ALA A 50 17.65 -16.88 -0.28
CA ALA A 50 17.96 -15.47 -0.05
C ALA A 50 16.69 -14.58 -0.16
N MET A 51 15.84 -14.85 -1.15
CA MET A 51 14.55 -14.16 -1.30
C MET A 51 13.60 -14.45 -0.14
N GLN A 52 13.51 -15.69 0.32
CA GLN A 52 12.69 -16.07 1.47
C GLN A 52 13.16 -15.38 2.76
N GLN A 53 14.47 -15.30 2.99
CA GLN A 53 15.04 -14.57 4.12
C GLN A 53 14.73 -13.07 4.04
N ASN A 54 14.93 -12.45 2.88
CA ASN A 54 14.59 -11.04 2.67
C ASN A 54 13.10 -10.77 2.90
N LEU A 55 12.22 -11.64 2.39
CA LEU A 55 10.78 -11.53 2.59
C LEU A 55 10.40 -11.65 4.07
N ALA A 56 11.03 -12.56 4.82
CA ALA A 56 10.83 -12.68 6.26
C ALA A 56 11.26 -11.41 7.00
N MET A 57 12.42 -10.84 6.65
CA MET A 57 12.91 -9.59 7.22
C MET A 57 11.98 -8.41 6.93
N LEU A 58 11.53 -8.24 5.68
CA LEU A 58 10.60 -7.18 5.28
C LEU A 58 9.25 -7.30 6.01
N LYS A 59 8.74 -8.53 6.19
CA LYS A 59 7.52 -8.77 6.97
C LYS A 59 7.68 -8.38 8.43
N GLU A 60 8.83 -8.68 9.04
CA GLU A 60 9.12 -8.30 10.42
C GLU A 60 9.24 -6.78 10.56
N GLU A 61 9.93 -6.10 9.63
CA GLU A 61 10.04 -4.65 9.63
C GLU A 61 8.67 -3.98 9.48
N LEU A 62 7.85 -4.44 8.54
CA LEU A 62 6.48 -3.96 8.36
C LEU A 62 5.68 -4.12 9.65
N SER A 63 5.75 -5.29 10.30
CA SER A 63 5.07 -5.56 11.57
C SER A 63 5.51 -4.58 12.68
N LYS A 64 6.82 -4.32 12.79
CA LYS A 64 7.36 -3.35 13.76
C LYS A 64 6.86 -1.92 13.49
N LYS A 65 6.84 -1.49 12.23
CA LYS A 65 6.34 -0.16 11.84
C LYS A 65 4.84 -0.03 12.08
N ASP A 66 4.06 -1.06 11.76
CA ASP A 66 2.62 -1.12 12.04
C ASP A 66 2.35 -1.07 13.56
N GLN A 67 3.15 -1.77 14.37
CA GLN A 67 3.02 -1.74 15.83
C GLN A 67 3.35 -0.36 16.40
N ALA A 68 4.38 0.31 15.89
CA ALA A 68 4.72 1.68 16.29
C ALA A 68 3.59 2.66 15.94
N LEU A 69 3.02 2.56 14.74
CA LEU A 69 1.84 3.35 14.34
C LEU A 69 0.65 3.07 15.26
N ARG A 70 0.45 1.80 15.65
CA ARG A 70 -0.59 1.37 16.58
C ARG A 70 -0.47 1.98 17.96
N SER A 71 0.75 2.13 18.47
CA SER A 71 0.98 2.82 19.74
C SER A 71 0.68 4.33 19.67
N MET A 72 0.84 4.97 18.51
CA MET A 72 0.67 6.42 18.35
C MET A 72 -0.78 6.86 18.07
N THR A 73 -1.51 6.09 17.26
CA THR A 73 -2.84 6.48 16.70
C THR A 73 -4.03 6.08 17.61
N GLY A 74 -3.77 5.27 18.63
CA GLY A 74 -4.79 4.72 19.52
C GLY A 74 -5.41 3.42 18.99
N LYS A 75 -5.60 2.45 19.90
CA LYS A 75 -6.07 1.09 19.57
C LYS A 75 -7.49 1.08 18.98
N ALA A 76 -8.38 1.98 19.42
CA ALA A 76 -9.77 2.05 18.97
C ALA A 76 -9.88 2.42 17.48
N THR A 77 -9.18 3.48 17.05
CA THR A 77 -9.17 3.96 15.67
C THR A 77 -8.64 2.91 14.69
N LEU A 78 -7.54 2.24 15.03
CA LEU A 78 -6.94 1.24 14.13
C LEU A 78 -7.69 -0.08 14.11
N ASN A 79 -8.29 -0.50 15.22
CA ASN A 79 -9.26 -1.57 15.20
C ASN A 79 -10.45 -1.20 14.29
N GLY A 80 -10.90 0.07 14.34
CA GLY A 80 -11.94 0.59 13.45
C GLY A 80 -11.56 0.49 11.98
N ARG A 81 -10.33 0.91 11.62
CA ARG A 81 -9.77 0.74 10.27
C ARG A 81 -9.79 -0.72 9.81
N ASP A 82 -9.29 -1.63 10.65
CA ASP A 82 -9.21 -3.06 10.33
C ASP A 82 -10.63 -3.67 10.18
N SER A 83 -11.58 -3.24 11.02
CA SER A 83 -13.00 -3.62 10.94
C SER A 83 -13.67 -3.12 9.67
N VAL A 84 -13.44 -1.87 9.27
CA VAL A 84 -13.94 -1.31 8.00
C VAL A 84 -13.37 -2.09 6.83
N LYS A 85 -12.07 -2.41 6.84
CA LYS A 85 -11.44 -3.24 5.79
C LYS A 85 -12.14 -4.61 5.65
N LYS A 86 -12.46 -5.26 6.77
CA LYS A 86 -13.19 -6.54 6.76
C LYS A 86 -14.61 -6.40 6.23
N VAL A 87 -15.34 -5.35 6.62
CA VAL A 87 -16.68 -5.05 6.10
C VAL A 87 -16.66 -4.81 4.59
N LEU A 88 -15.72 -4.01 4.10
CA LEU A 88 -15.56 -3.72 2.68
C LEU A 88 -15.26 -4.99 1.88
N GLN A 89 -14.43 -5.89 2.43
CA GLN A 89 -14.18 -7.20 1.83
C GLN A 89 -15.47 -8.02 1.75
N THR A 90 -16.24 -8.10 2.85
CA THR A 90 -17.54 -8.80 2.85
C THR A 90 -18.49 -8.23 1.80
N PHE A 91 -18.52 -6.90 1.62
CA PHE A 91 -19.34 -6.26 0.61
C PHE A 91 -18.90 -6.58 -0.83
N ARG A 92 -17.60 -6.64 -1.09
CA ARG A 92 -17.06 -7.07 -2.40
C ARG A 92 -17.40 -8.52 -2.70
N GLU A 93 -17.25 -9.41 -1.72
CA GLU A 93 -17.58 -10.84 -1.86
C GLU A 93 -19.08 -11.08 -2.13
N LYS A 94 -19.97 -10.27 -1.55
CA LYS A 94 -21.42 -10.34 -1.79
C LYS A 94 -21.83 -9.87 -3.20
N GLY A 95 -21.00 -9.05 -3.86
CA GLY A 95 -21.29 -8.51 -5.20
C GLY A 95 -22.49 -7.56 -5.27
N GLY A 96 -22.86 -7.19 -6.50
CA GLY A 96 -24.06 -6.41 -6.81
C GLY A 96 -24.08 -5.04 -6.12
N SER A 97 -25.20 -4.71 -5.46
CA SER A 97 -25.33 -3.42 -4.74
C SER A 97 -24.37 -3.28 -3.56
N SER A 98 -23.89 -4.40 -2.99
CA SER A 98 -22.95 -4.37 -1.87
C SER A 98 -21.57 -3.94 -2.34
N GLU A 99 -21.14 -4.42 -3.51
CA GLU A 99 -19.87 -4.03 -4.11
C GLU A 99 -19.83 -2.53 -4.46
N GLN A 100 -20.94 -1.95 -4.93
CA GLN A 100 -21.05 -0.51 -5.16
C GLN A 100 -20.81 0.30 -3.88
N ILE A 101 -21.30 -0.17 -2.72
CA ILE A 101 -21.04 0.48 -1.43
C ILE A 101 -19.54 0.45 -1.12
N ALA A 102 -18.88 -0.68 -1.36
CA ALA A 102 -17.44 -0.80 -1.15
C ALA A 102 -16.62 0.10 -2.08
N ASN A 103 -17.09 0.34 -3.31
CA ASN A 103 -16.46 1.25 -4.26
C ASN A 103 -16.71 2.74 -3.95
N SER A 104 -17.71 3.04 -3.12
CA SER A 104 -18.06 4.40 -2.67
C SER A 104 -17.36 4.81 -1.37
N TYR A 105 -16.44 3.97 -0.88
CA TYR A 105 -15.52 4.26 0.22
C TYR A 105 -14.15 4.61 -0.35
N TYR A 106 -13.58 5.74 0.11
CA TYR A 106 -12.35 6.28 -0.49
C TYR A 106 -11.11 6.16 0.41
N GLY A 107 -11.21 5.56 1.59
CA GLY A 107 -10.08 5.45 2.52
C GLY A 107 -10.13 6.47 3.66
N MET A 108 -9.08 6.51 4.47
CA MET A 108 -8.91 7.54 5.50
C MET A 108 -8.36 8.84 4.90
N LEU A 109 -8.57 9.98 5.56
CA LEU A 109 -8.07 11.28 5.09
C LEU A 109 -6.56 11.26 4.82
N ILE A 110 -5.77 10.67 5.72
CA ILE A 110 -4.30 10.55 5.60
C ILE A 110 -3.84 9.78 4.35
N GLU A 111 -4.69 8.94 3.76
CA GLU A 111 -4.39 8.15 2.56
C GLU A 111 -4.77 8.91 1.26
N ASN A 112 -5.43 10.07 1.38
CA ASN A 112 -6.09 10.76 0.28
C ASN A 112 -5.48 12.13 -0.08
N PHE A 113 -4.34 12.47 0.53
CA PHE A 113 -3.52 13.62 0.14
C PHE A 113 -2.04 13.32 0.41
N ASP A 114 -1.17 14.12 -0.22
CA ASP A 114 0.27 14.11 0.03
C ASP A 114 0.79 15.56 0.16
N CYS A 115 1.93 15.75 0.82
CA CYS A 115 2.54 17.05 1.01
C CYS A 115 4.05 16.98 1.23
N ASP A 116 4.73 18.11 1.21
CA ASP A 116 6.16 18.15 1.50
C ASP A 116 6.45 17.85 2.99
N LYS A 117 7.52 17.12 3.26
CA LYS A 117 7.95 16.75 4.63
C LYS A 117 8.14 17.96 5.53
N THR A 118 8.51 19.10 4.97
CA THR A 118 8.70 20.37 5.70
C THR A 118 7.43 20.89 6.38
N ILE A 119 6.25 20.43 5.96
CA ILE A 119 4.96 20.87 6.54
C ILE A 119 4.21 19.75 7.30
N TYR A 120 4.83 18.58 7.51
CA TYR A 120 4.18 17.44 8.16
C TYR A 120 3.65 17.78 9.55
N THR A 121 4.46 18.43 10.39
CA THR A 121 4.05 18.81 11.74
C THR A 121 2.84 19.75 11.72
N ALA A 122 2.88 20.78 10.87
CA ALA A 122 1.78 21.72 10.72
C ALA A 122 0.48 21.02 10.27
N VAL A 123 0.57 20.12 9.29
CA VAL A 123 -0.58 19.35 8.77
C VAL A 123 -1.13 18.39 9.83
N GLU A 124 -0.24 17.71 10.56
CA GLU A 124 -0.58 16.76 11.62
C GLU A 124 -1.31 17.46 12.77
N VAL A 125 -0.76 18.57 13.28
CA VAL A 125 -1.35 19.35 14.37
C VAL A 125 -2.69 19.96 13.94
N THR A 126 -2.79 20.50 12.72
CA THR A 126 -4.03 21.09 12.19
C THR A 126 -5.17 20.07 12.09
N SER A 127 -4.84 18.86 11.64
CA SER A 127 -5.84 17.81 11.43
C SER A 127 -6.16 17.03 12.70
N GLY A 128 -5.15 16.76 13.52
CA GLY A 128 -5.18 15.84 14.64
C GLY A 128 -5.82 14.50 14.25
N ASN A 129 -6.75 14.03 15.08
CA ASN A 129 -7.46 12.76 14.85
C ASN A 129 -8.28 12.72 13.54
N LYS A 130 -8.56 13.87 12.90
CA LYS A 130 -9.31 13.91 11.64
C LYS A 130 -8.55 13.25 10.49
N LEU A 131 -7.22 13.08 10.60
CA LEU A 131 -6.41 12.29 9.67
C LEU A 131 -6.94 10.87 9.48
N PHE A 132 -7.56 10.31 10.52
CA PHE A 132 -8.08 8.95 10.51
C PHE A 132 -9.58 8.88 10.19
N TYR A 133 -10.20 9.99 9.79
CA TYR A 133 -11.60 9.97 9.39
C TYR A 133 -11.74 9.35 8.01
N HIS A 134 -12.77 8.52 7.85
CA HIS A 134 -13.02 7.75 6.65
C HIS A 134 -13.84 8.55 5.64
N ILE A 135 -13.27 8.86 4.48
CA ILE A 135 -13.97 9.58 3.42
C ILE A 135 -14.91 8.61 2.69
N VAL A 136 -16.18 9.00 2.59
CA VAL A 136 -17.20 8.26 1.85
C VAL A 136 -17.99 9.21 0.96
N GLU A 137 -18.48 8.69 -0.16
CA GLU A 137 -19.26 9.49 -1.12
C GLU A 137 -20.44 10.21 -0.47
N ASN A 138 -21.20 9.49 0.37
CA ASN A 138 -22.34 10.03 1.07
C ASN A 138 -22.58 9.36 2.43
N ASP A 139 -23.43 9.99 3.26
CA ASP A 139 -23.75 9.54 4.62
C ASP A 139 -24.38 8.14 4.67
N LYS A 140 -25.15 7.75 3.65
CA LYS A 140 -25.77 6.42 3.59
C LYS A 140 -24.71 5.32 3.50
N ILE A 141 -23.60 5.56 2.79
CA ILE A 141 -22.48 4.61 2.71
C ILE A 141 -21.87 4.38 4.08
N GLY A 142 -21.55 5.45 4.82
CA GLY A 142 -21.02 5.37 6.18
C GLY A 142 -21.97 4.61 7.13
N THR A 143 -23.27 4.89 7.06
CA THR A 143 -24.29 4.17 7.85
C THR A 143 -24.32 2.68 7.52
N LYS A 144 -24.29 2.29 6.25
CA LYS A 144 -24.31 0.87 5.86
C LYS A 144 -23.06 0.13 6.32
N ILE A 145 -21.89 0.76 6.25
CA ILE A 145 -20.64 0.18 6.75
C ILE A 145 -20.74 -0.02 8.28
N LEU A 146 -21.23 0.98 9.03
CA LEU A 146 -21.46 0.86 10.48
C LEU A 146 -22.45 -0.25 10.83
N GLN A 147 -23.55 -0.36 10.09
CA GLN A 147 -24.56 -1.40 10.31
C GLN A 147 -23.95 -2.80 10.13
N GLU A 148 -23.17 -3.00 9.08
CA GLU A 148 -22.51 -4.29 8.83
C GLU A 148 -21.41 -4.56 9.87
N MET A 149 -20.66 -3.54 10.29
CA MET A 149 -19.67 -3.65 11.36
C MET A 149 -20.30 -4.12 12.69
N ASN A 150 -21.44 -3.51 13.06
CA ASN A 150 -22.22 -3.90 14.24
C ASN A 150 -22.83 -5.29 14.10
N ARG A 151 -23.37 -5.63 12.91
CA ARG A 151 -23.92 -6.96 12.62
C ARG A 151 -22.86 -8.06 12.79
N GLN A 152 -21.62 -7.77 12.41
CA GLN A 152 -20.48 -8.67 12.56
C GLN A 152 -19.80 -8.60 13.94
N GLN A 153 -20.28 -7.74 14.85
CA GLN A 153 -19.71 -7.51 16.19
C GLN A 153 -18.20 -7.17 16.14
N LEU A 154 -17.81 -6.35 15.18
CA LEU A 154 -16.40 -5.98 14.98
C LEU A 154 -15.99 -4.84 15.92
N PRO A 155 -14.76 -4.87 16.46
CA PRO A 155 -14.28 -3.88 17.43
C PRO A 155 -13.83 -2.56 16.77
N GLY A 156 -13.70 -1.52 17.57
CA GLY A 156 -13.06 -0.25 17.18
C GLY A 156 -14.04 0.89 16.96
N GLU A 157 -13.47 2.08 16.76
CA GLU A 157 -14.21 3.32 16.57
C GLU A 157 -13.89 3.90 15.20
N VAL A 158 -14.92 4.39 14.51
CA VAL A 158 -14.80 4.94 13.16
C VAL A 158 -15.61 6.22 13.06
N THR A 159 -15.01 7.24 12.47
CA THR A 159 -15.70 8.49 12.13
C THR A 159 -15.71 8.63 10.61
N PHE A 160 -16.91 8.77 10.04
CA PHE A 160 -17.07 8.95 8.60
C PHE A 160 -17.18 10.42 8.22
N MET A 161 -16.61 10.76 7.08
CA MET A 161 -16.62 12.07 6.47
C MET A 161 -17.37 12.00 5.13
N PRO A 162 -18.71 12.14 5.14
CA PRO A 162 -19.52 12.02 3.94
C PRO A 162 -19.44 13.30 3.08
N LEU A 163 -18.90 13.18 1.87
CA LEU A 163 -18.62 14.33 1.00
C LEU A 163 -19.86 15.19 0.72
N ASN A 164 -21.03 14.55 0.59
CA ASN A 164 -22.31 15.24 0.36
C ASN A 164 -22.76 16.16 1.52
N ARG A 165 -22.32 15.89 2.76
CA ARG A 165 -22.68 16.71 3.94
C ARG A 165 -21.61 17.70 4.35
N LEU A 166 -20.39 17.59 3.80
CA LEU A 166 -19.33 18.54 4.10
C LEU A 166 -19.67 19.91 3.54
N MET A 167 -19.73 20.90 4.42
CA MET A 167 -19.90 22.30 4.07
C MET A 167 -18.61 23.04 4.41
N TYR A 168 -18.00 23.66 3.42
CA TYR A 168 -16.91 24.61 3.61
C TYR A 168 -17.37 25.98 3.13
N LYS A 169 -16.84 27.04 3.74
CA LYS A 169 -17.04 28.41 3.26
C LYS A 169 -15.89 28.75 2.33
N GLU A 170 -16.17 29.42 1.22
CA GLU A 170 -15.10 30.04 0.45
C GLU A 170 -14.40 31.08 1.32
N VAL A 171 -13.08 31.00 1.34
CA VAL A 171 -12.22 31.86 2.13
C VAL A 171 -11.49 32.78 1.17
N GLN A 172 -11.51 34.08 1.45
CA GLN A 172 -10.56 35.00 0.84
C GLN A 172 -9.29 34.99 1.68
N TYR A 173 -8.22 34.47 1.09
CA TYR A 173 -6.92 34.43 1.74
C TYR A 173 -6.26 35.81 1.70
N PRO A 174 -5.55 36.21 2.77
CA PRO A 174 -4.84 37.47 2.79
C PRO A 174 -3.73 37.47 1.73
N ASN A 175 -3.60 38.57 0.99
CA ASN A 175 -2.53 38.76 0.02
C ASN A 175 -1.25 39.25 0.73
N THR A 176 -0.52 38.32 1.35
CA THR A 176 0.72 38.59 2.07
C THR A 176 1.80 37.58 1.70
N ASN A 177 3.07 38.00 1.77
CA ASN A 177 4.23 37.11 1.56
C ASN A 177 4.60 36.31 2.81
N ASP A 178 3.96 36.60 3.96
CA ASP A 178 4.33 36.02 5.25
C ASP A 178 3.42 34.86 5.69
N ALA A 179 2.38 34.55 4.90
CA ALA A 179 1.49 33.42 5.13
C ALA A 179 0.98 32.83 3.82
N ILE A 180 0.76 31.52 3.80
CA ILE A 180 0.25 30.78 2.65
C ILE A 180 -0.89 29.85 3.08
N PRO A 181 -1.92 29.61 2.24
CA PRO A 181 -2.97 28.65 2.56
C PRO A 181 -2.42 27.23 2.64
N MET A 182 -2.70 26.51 3.74
CA MET A 182 -2.23 25.13 3.91
C MET A 182 -2.68 24.24 2.75
N ILE A 183 -3.95 24.36 2.34
CA ILE A 183 -4.51 23.58 1.24
C ILE A 183 -3.77 23.76 -0.09
N SER A 184 -3.11 24.90 -0.31
CA SER A 184 -2.33 25.17 -1.54
C SER A 184 -1.03 24.36 -1.62
N LYS A 185 -0.60 23.74 -0.52
CA LYS A 185 0.59 22.89 -0.42
C LYS A 185 0.26 21.40 -0.32
N LEU A 186 -1.01 21.03 -0.47
CA LEU A 186 -1.47 19.66 -0.48
C LEU A 186 -1.73 19.19 -1.91
N ASN A 187 -1.27 17.98 -2.22
CA ASN A 187 -1.57 17.28 -3.46
C ASN A 187 -2.69 16.28 -3.19
N TYR A 188 -3.81 16.40 -3.89
CA TYR A 188 -4.95 15.50 -3.72
C TYR A 188 -5.80 15.44 -4.99
N GLU A 189 -6.60 14.38 -5.12
CA GLU A 189 -7.53 14.24 -6.25
C GLU A 189 -8.72 15.21 -6.14
N PRO A 190 -9.19 15.83 -7.24
CA PRO A 190 -10.32 16.77 -7.23
C PRO A 190 -11.60 16.22 -6.58
N LYS A 191 -11.84 14.91 -6.67
CA LYS A 191 -13.00 14.26 -6.04
C LYS A 191 -13.02 14.40 -4.52
N HIS A 192 -11.86 14.61 -3.88
CA HIS A 192 -11.72 14.80 -2.43
C HIS A 192 -11.62 16.27 -2.02
N GLU A 193 -11.72 17.22 -2.95
CA GLU A 193 -11.55 18.65 -2.68
C GLU A 193 -12.46 19.15 -1.55
N ARG A 194 -13.71 18.67 -1.47
CA ARG A 194 -14.63 19.03 -0.38
C ARG A 194 -14.09 18.65 1.00
N ALA A 195 -13.48 17.47 1.12
CA ALA A 195 -12.85 17.01 2.36
C ALA A 195 -11.62 17.86 2.69
N MET A 196 -10.77 18.13 1.71
CA MET A 196 -9.56 18.92 1.91
C MET A 196 -9.88 20.37 2.29
N LYS A 197 -10.84 21.01 1.62
CA LYS A 197 -11.31 22.36 1.98
C LYS A 197 -11.99 22.40 3.35
N TYR A 198 -12.71 21.35 3.72
CA TYR A 198 -13.33 21.26 5.04
C TYR A 198 -12.29 21.20 6.17
N ILE A 199 -11.19 20.47 5.98
CA ILE A 199 -10.16 20.29 7.02
C ILE A 199 -9.12 21.40 6.98
N PHE A 200 -8.58 21.72 5.81
CA PHE A 200 -7.40 22.57 5.64
C PHE A 200 -7.72 23.95 5.04
N GLY A 201 -8.94 24.16 4.55
CA GLY A 201 -9.29 25.38 3.82
C GLY A 201 -9.29 26.66 4.68
N LYS A 202 -9.36 26.53 6.01
CA LYS A 202 -9.34 27.66 6.96
C LYS A 202 -7.97 27.93 7.60
N THR A 203 -6.96 27.15 7.26
CA THR A 203 -5.66 27.21 7.93
C THR A 203 -4.60 27.84 7.04
N LEU A 204 -3.87 28.80 7.59
CA LEU A 204 -2.72 29.45 6.98
C LEU A 204 -1.43 28.99 7.66
N ILE A 205 -0.42 28.64 6.86
CA ILE A 205 0.95 28.42 7.32
C ILE A 205 1.67 29.77 7.32
N CYS A 206 2.08 30.24 8.49
CA CYS A 206 2.72 31.53 8.71
C CYS A 206 4.24 31.36 8.96
N ARG A 207 5.03 32.37 8.58
CA ARG A 207 6.49 32.35 8.76
C ARG A 207 6.92 32.36 10.23
N SER A 208 6.18 33.06 11.09
CA SER A 208 6.50 33.18 12.51
C SER A 208 5.24 33.28 13.37
N LEU A 209 5.41 33.09 14.69
CA LEU A 209 4.31 33.15 15.65
C LEU A 209 3.70 34.57 15.76
N GLU A 210 4.53 35.61 15.61
CA GLU A 210 4.06 37.00 15.62
C GLU A 210 3.12 37.26 14.45
N VAL A 211 3.51 36.82 13.24
CA VAL A 211 2.69 36.92 12.03
C VAL A 211 1.40 36.12 12.19
N ALA A 212 1.48 34.88 12.67
CA ALA A 212 0.30 34.04 12.92
C ALA A 212 -0.70 34.73 13.85
N THR A 213 -0.21 35.32 14.95
CA THR A 213 -1.05 36.04 15.92
C THR A 213 -1.70 37.28 15.31
N GLN A 214 -0.97 38.04 14.50
CA GLN A 214 -1.50 39.23 13.83
C GLN A 214 -2.59 38.87 12.81
N ILE A 215 -2.36 37.84 11.98
CA ILE A 215 -3.31 37.41 10.95
C ILE A 215 -4.55 36.80 11.59
N ALA A 216 -4.40 35.96 12.61
CA ALA A 216 -5.53 35.35 13.33
C ALA A 216 -6.44 36.38 14.03
N ARG A 217 -5.91 37.56 14.41
CA ARG A 217 -6.72 38.65 14.99
C ARG A 217 -7.50 39.45 13.96
N THR A 218 -6.97 39.57 12.74
CA THR A 218 -7.50 40.44 11.68
C THR A 218 -8.33 39.66 10.66
N SER A 219 -8.13 38.36 10.57
CA SER A 219 -8.87 37.44 9.70
C SER A 219 -9.56 36.36 10.52
N ASN A 220 -10.64 35.79 9.98
CA ASN A 220 -11.36 34.68 10.62
C ASN A 220 -10.75 33.32 10.20
N LEU A 221 -9.41 33.23 10.23
CA LEU A 221 -8.61 32.09 9.77
C LEU A 221 -7.69 31.59 10.86
N ASP A 222 -7.52 30.27 10.89
CA ASP A 222 -6.59 29.60 11.78
C ASP A 222 -5.18 29.77 11.22
N CYS A 223 -4.20 30.01 12.09
CA CYS A 223 -2.82 30.23 11.69
C CYS A 223 -1.90 29.26 12.44
N ILE A 224 -0.93 28.69 11.73
CA ILE A 224 0.02 27.72 12.27
C ILE A 224 1.42 27.99 11.71
N THR A 225 2.46 27.66 12.46
CA THR A 225 3.85 27.71 11.95
C THR A 225 4.29 26.34 11.42
N LEU A 226 5.47 26.26 10.80
CA LEU A 226 6.01 24.97 10.32
C LEU A 226 6.25 23.97 11.47
N GLU A 227 6.53 24.48 12.68
CA GLU A 227 6.85 23.68 13.86
C GLU A 227 5.60 23.16 14.61
N GLY A 228 4.39 23.52 14.15
CA GLY A 228 3.13 23.19 14.83
C GLY A 228 2.60 24.28 15.74
#